data_AF-A0A3C0FX32-F1
#
_entry.id   AF-A0A3C0FX32-F1
#
_cell.length_a   1.000
_cell.length_b   1.000
_cell.length_c   1.000
_cell.angle_alpha   90.00
_cell.angle_beta   90.00
_cell.angle_gamma   90.00
#
_symmetry.space_group_name_H-M   'P 1'
#
loop_
_entity.id
_entity.type
_entity.pdbx_description
1 polymer ?
#
loop_
_entity_poly.entity_id
_entity_poly.type
_entity_poly.pdbx_seq_one_letter_code
_entity_poly.pdbx_strand_id
1 'polypeptide(L)' 'SQNAQRLRWDTENVDKRLREIMAKIHKDCIENSPDGKIVNYRDGANLASFKRVAETMNAFWLS' A
#
# COMPACT_ATOMS: atom_id res chain seq x y z
N SER A 1 -3.96 -0.59 14.98
CA SER A 1 -2.76 -1.40 15.30
C SER A 1 -3.10 -2.37 16.43
N GLN A 2 -2.34 -3.46 16.62
CA GLN A 2 -2.59 -4.49 17.66
C GLN A 2 -2.79 -3.86 19.06
N ASN A 3 -1.98 -2.84 19.38
CA ASN A 3 -2.07 -2.07 20.62
C ASN A 3 -3.44 -1.38 20.81
N ALA A 4 -4.00 -0.79 19.74
CA ALA A 4 -5.29 -0.14 19.78
C ALA A 4 -6.46 -1.13 20.01
N GLN A 5 -6.26 -2.41 19.69
CA GLN A 5 -7.27 -3.47 19.84
C GLN A 5 -7.06 -4.31 21.10
N ARG A 6 -5.97 -4.11 21.85
CA ARG A 6 -5.54 -4.99 22.97
C ARG A 6 -5.48 -6.48 22.59
N LEU A 7 -5.23 -6.77 21.32
CA LEU A 7 -5.12 -8.13 20.77
C LEU A 7 -3.65 -8.51 20.59
N ARG A 8 -3.31 -9.76 20.93
CA ARG A 8 -2.06 -10.40 20.47
C ARG A 8 -2.40 -11.33 19.31
N TRP A 9 -1.78 -11.09 18.16
CA TRP A 9 -1.81 -12.07 17.06
C TRP A 9 -0.70 -13.08 17.26
N ASP A 10 -0.95 -14.32 16.84
CA ASP A 10 0.13 -15.29 16.67
C ASP A 10 1.05 -14.86 15.51
N THR A 11 2.24 -15.46 15.49
CA THR A 11 3.28 -15.17 14.50
C THR A 11 2.85 -15.52 13.08
N GLU A 12 2.03 -16.55 12.90
CA GLU A 12 1.51 -16.99 11.60
C GLU A 12 0.58 -15.92 10.99
N ASN A 13 -0.32 -15.36 11.77
CA ASN A 13 -1.22 -14.30 11.36
C ASN A 13 -0.48 -12.99 11.06
N VAL A 14 0.58 -12.68 11.81
CA VAL A 14 1.45 -11.54 11.51
C VAL A 14 2.17 -11.76 10.18
N ASP A 15 2.76 -12.93 9.96
CA ASP A 15 3.47 -13.26 8.73
C ASP A 15 2.55 -13.28 7.50
N LYS A 16 1.37 -13.89 7.62
CA LYS A 16 0.34 -13.89 6.56
C LYS A 16 -0.02 -12.46 6.15
N ARG A 17 -0.32 -11.59 7.12
CA ARG A 17 -0.64 -10.18 6.84
C ARG A 17 0.54 -9.42 6.25
N LEU A 18 1.76 -9.69 6.69
CA LEU A 18 2.97 -9.11 6.11
C LEU A 18 3.09 -9.48 4.63
N ARG A 19 2.94 -10.78 4.29
CA ARG A 19 2.96 -11.24 2.90
C ARG A 19 1.87 -10.60 2.05
N GLU A 20 0.66 -10.48 2.57
CA GLU A 20 -0.47 -9.80 1.90
C GLU A 20 -0.15 -8.32 1.64
N ILE A 21 0.40 -7.61 2.63
CA ILE A 21 0.80 -6.20 2.49
C ILE A 21 1.89 -6.06 1.43
N MET A 22 2.92 -6.91 1.47
CA MET A 22 4.02 -6.85 0.50
C MET A 22 3.56 -7.17 -0.93
N ALA A 23 2.65 -8.14 -1.09
CA ALA A 23 2.05 -8.45 -2.39
C ALA A 23 1.22 -7.27 -2.93
N LYS A 24 0.48 -6.58 -2.06
CA LYS A 24 -0.25 -5.37 -2.42
C LYS A 24 0.70 -4.24 -2.86
N ILE A 25 1.78 -3.99 -2.11
CA ILE A 25 2.78 -2.97 -2.46
C ILE A 25 3.41 -3.28 -3.83
N HIS A 26 3.75 -4.54 -4.09
CA HIS A 26 4.30 -4.97 -5.38
C HIS A 26 3.32 -4.72 -6.52
N LYS A 27 2.04 -5.10 -6.34
CA LYS A 27 0.98 -4.84 -7.32
C LYS A 27 0.81 -3.33 -7.60
N ASP A 28 0.74 -2.52 -6.55
CA ASP A 28 0.64 -1.06 -6.67
C ASP A 28 1.82 -0.49 -7.49
N CYS A 29 3.04 -1.03 -7.32
CA CYS A 29 4.23 -0.60 -8.08
C CYS A 29 4.19 -1.01 -9.56
N ILE A 30 3.67 -2.21 -9.87
CA ILE A 30 3.50 -2.68 -11.26
C ILE A 30 2.50 -1.79 -11.99
N GLU A 31 1.33 -1.54 -11.39
CA GLU A 31 0.24 -0.77 -12.00
C GLU A 31 0.59 0.70 -12.25
N ASN A 32 1.56 1.23 -11.50
CA ASN A 32 1.96 2.62 -11.55
C ASN A 32 3.36 2.82 -12.13
N SER A 33 3.97 1.79 -12.72
CA SER A 33 5.26 1.92 -13.42
C SER A 33 5.08 2.49 -14.84
N PRO A 34 5.86 3.50 -15.25
CA PRO A 34 5.69 4.16 -16.56
C PRO A 34 5.96 3.27 -17.78
N ASP A 35 6.94 2.37 -17.71
CA ASP A 35 7.56 1.78 -18.92
C ASP A 35 7.16 0.32 -19.23
N GLY A 36 6.30 -0.31 -18.42
CA GLY A 36 5.66 -1.62 -18.68
C GLY A 36 6.55 -2.86 -18.88
N LYS A 37 7.84 -2.69 -19.20
CA LYS A 37 8.82 -3.76 -19.48
C LYS A 37 9.66 -4.12 -18.25
N ILE A 38 9.88 -3.15 -17.36
CA ILE A 38 10.61 -3.31 -16.10
C ILE A 38 9.85 -2.53 -15.02
N VAL A 39 9.63 -3.17 -13.88
CA VAL A 39 8.96 -2.53 -12.74
C VAL A 39 9.93 -1.56 -12.09
N ASN A 40 9.61 -0.27 -12.12
CA ASN A 40 10.35 0.75 -11.38
C ASN A 40 9.65 0.98 -10.04
N TYR A 41 10.12 0.28 -9.01
CA TYR A 41 9.51 0.33 -7.66
C TYR A 41 9.52 1.72 -7.04
N ARG A 42 10.54 2.53 -7.32
CA ARG A 42 10.62 3.88 -6.77
C ARG A 42 9.51 4.75 -7.35
N ASP A 43 9.42 4.80 -8.67
CA ASP A 43 8.47 5.67 -9.35
C ASP A 43 7.04 5.14 -9.18
N GLY A 44 6.84 3.82 -9.22
CA GLY A 44 5.56 3.17 -8.96
C GLY A 44 5.05 3.40 -7.53
N ALA A 45 5.91 3.25 -6.51
CA ALA A 45 5.52 3.52 -5.12
C ALA A 45 5.18 5.01 -4.88
N ASN A 46 5.99 5.90 -5.44
CA ASN A 46 5.76 7.35 -5.34
C ASN A 46 4.44 7.76 -6.01
N LEU A 47 4.16 7.26 -7.21
CA LEU A 47 2.92 7.58 -7.91
C LEU A 47 1.69 6.99 -7.21
N ALA A 48 1.77 5.74 -6.74
CA ALA A 48 0.67 5.08 -6.03
C ALA A 48 0.33 5.79 -4.70
N SER A 49 1.34 6.15 -3.91
CA SER A 49 1.15 6.87 -2.65
C SER A 49 0.63 8.29 -2.87
N PHE A 50 1.15 9.02 -3.87
CA PHE A 50 0.66 10.34 -4.23
C PHE A 50 -0.82 10.33 -4.62
N LYS A 51 -1.24 9.41 -5.50
CA LYS A 51 -2.65 9.25 -5.90
C LYS A 51 -3.56 9.05 -4.68
N ARG A 52 -3.20 8.13 -3.79
CA ARG A 52 -4.00 7.81 -2.59
C ARG A 52 -4.19 9.03 -1.67
N VAL A 53 -3.13 9.82 -1.47
CA VAL A 53 -3.21 11.05 -0.66
C VAL A 53 -4.04 12.11 -1.38
N ALA A 54 -3.83 12.32 -2.68
CA ALA A 54 -4.56 13.31 -3.48
C ALA A 54 -6.07 13.02 -3.53
N GLU A 55 -6.47 11.75 -3.73
CA GLU A 55 -7.86 11.31 -3.70
C GLU A 55 -8.49 11.56 -2.33
N THR A 56 -7.76 11.24 -1.26
CA THR A 56 -8.21 11.44 0.12
C THR A 56 -8.40 12.93 0.42
N MET A 57 -7.43 13.77 0.05
CA MET A 57 -7.51 15.22 0.20
C MET A 57 -8.70 15.78 -0.59
N ASN A 58 -8.87 15.37 -1.85
CA ASN A 58 -9.98 15.83 -2.68
C ASN A 58 -11.34 15.45 -2.07
N ALA A 59 -11.48 14.22 -1.55
CA ALA A 59 -12.70 13.79 -0.87
C ALA A 59 -13.00 14.61 0.39
N PHE A 60 -11.98 14.92 1.20
CA PHE A 60 -12.13 15.74 2.41
C PHE A 60 -12.53 17.19 2.12
N TRP A 61 -12.05 17.77 1.02
CA TRP A 61 -12.42 19.14 0.64
C TRP A 61 -13.84 19.24 0.04
N LEU A 62 -14.37 18.14 -0.47
CA LEU A 62 -15.71 18.06 -1.07
C LEU A 62 -16.80 17.65 -0.06
N SER A 63 -16.43 17.25 1.16
CA SER A 63 -17.33 16.89 2.27
C SER A 63 -17.57 18.07 3.20
#